data_AF-A0A7S1RTW7-F1
#
_entry.id   AF-A0A7S1RTW7-F1
#
_cell.length_a   1.000
_cell.length_b   1.000
_cell.length_c   1.000
_cell.angle_alpha   90.00
_cell.angle_beta   90.00
_cell.angle_gamma   90.00
#
_symmetry.space_group_name_H-M   'P 1'
#
loop_
_entity.id
_entity.type
_entity.pdbx_description
1 polymer ?
#
loop_
_entity_poly.entity_id
_entity_poly.type
_entity_poly.pdbx_seq_one_letter_code
_entity_poly.pdbx_strand_id
1 'polypeptide(L)'
;MSRERSQWCYVSAECENLDGGSYLAGTAAAWKVCDGAKGDTLLNTKGPHELFALGIDFKMDPGYMLRMAYPVWGTTVESLHWVGVQQALGLQPPTGNVTAKSEWLETIKDERLPWIVDSHDGHNPFGLVIGNMILEAKYSDWFYENVHNLSYVLENEWKMTDMECVSGCTTWH
;
A
#
# COMPACT_ATOMS: atom_id res chain seq x y z
N MET A 1 6.63 20.07 -10.54
CA MET A 1 5.51 20.28 -9.60
C MET A 1 5.64 19.21 -8.54
N SER A 2 5.92 19.55 -7.29
CA SER A 2 5.83 18.56 -6.21
C SER A 2 4.38 18.09 -6.17
N ARG A 3 4.14 16.79 -6.39
CA ARG A 3 2.87 16.19 -5.97
C ARG A 3 2.92 16.22 -4.45
N GLU A 4 2.39 17.28 -3.82
CA GLU A 4 2.27 17.29 -2.37
C GLU A 4 1.43 16.07 -1.98
N ARG A 5 2.07 15.11 -1.28
CA ARG A 5 1.41 13.90 -0.80
C ARG A 5 0.61 14.24 0.45
N SER A 6 -0.37 15.13 0.31
CA SER A 6 -1.31 15.46 1.37
C SER A 6 -2.04 14.19 1.77
N GLN A 7 -2.01 13.85 3.05
CA GLN A 7 -2.75 12.72 3.60
C GLN A 7 -4.00 13.23 4.30
N TRP A 8 -5.09 12.47 4.24
CA TRP A 8 -6.29 12.73 5.03
C TRP A 8 -6.33 11.79 6.22
N CYS A 9 -6.88 12.27 7.33
CA CYS A 9 -7.08 11.49 8.55
C CYS A 9 -8.49 11.71 9.08
N TYR A 10 -9.07 10.63 9.62
CA TYR A 10 -10.26 10.73 10.44
C TYR A 10 -9.89 11.20 11.85
N VAL A 11 -10.70 12.10 12.40
CA VAL A 11 -10.54 12.67 13.73
C VAL A 11 -11.89 12.68 14.45
N SER A 12 -11.87 12.87 15.76
CA SER A 12 -13.10 13.15 16.51
C SER A 12 -13.82 14.37 15.93
N ALA A 13 -15.15 14.36 15.93
CA ALA A 13 -15.96 15.54 15.59
C ALA A 13 -15.70 16.74 16.53
N GLU A 14 -15.00 16.54 17.65
CA GLU A 14 -14.55 17.60 18.55
C GLU A 14 -13.29 18.34 18.03
N CYS A 15 -12.66 17.85 16.96
CA CYS A 15 -11.49 18.51 16.36
C CYS A 15 -11.91 19.84 15.71
N GLU A 16 -11.45 20.96 16.26
CA GLU A 16 -11.80 22.30 15.78
C GLU A 16 -11.03 22.68 14.50
N ASN A 17 -9.79 22.21 14.35
CA ASN A 17 -8.98 22.51 13.19
C ASN A 17 -8.97 21.34 12.19
N LEU A 18 -9.79 21.46 11.14
CA LEU A 18 -9.91 20.44 10.10
C LEU A 18 -9.01 20.70 8.88
N ASP A 19 -8.25 21.78 8.83
CA ASP A 19 -7.25 22.05 7.77
C ASP A 19 -7.78 21.80 6.34
N GLY A 20 -9.02 22.23 6.05
CA GLY A 20 -9.68 22.03 4.75
C GLY A 20 -10.58 20.78 4.64
N GLY A 21 -10.71 20.01 5.72
CA GLY A 21 -11.63 18.88 5.83
C GLY A 21 -13.06 19.24 6.26
N SER A 22 -13.85 18.22 6.61
CA SER A 22 -15.27 18.37 6.95
C SER A 22 -15.76 17.33 7.95
N TYR A 23 -16.84 17.65 8.65
CA TYR A 23 -17.59 16.72 9.49
C TYR A 23 -18.29 15.66 8.64
N LEU A 24 -18.34 14.43 9.15
CA LEU A 24 -19.11 13.34 8.54
C LEU A 24 -20.53 13.34 9.10
N ALA A 25 -21.51 13.56 8.23
CA ALA A 25 -22.91 13.68 8.62
C ALA A 25 -23.41 12.45 9.39
N GLY A 26 -24.04 12.68 10.55
CA GLY A 26 -24.64 11.62 11.37
C GLY A 26 -23.66 10.77 12.16
N THR A 27 -22.38 11.17 12.27
CA THR A 27 -21.35 10.43 13.02
C THR A 27 -20.63 11.32 14.03
N ALA A 28 -19.90 10.70 14.96
CA ALA A 28 -19.00 11.39 15.89
C ALA A 28 -17.58 11.63 15.29
N ALA A 29 -17.43 11.58 13.97
CA ALA A 29 -16.16 11.73 13.28
C ALA A 29 -16.18 12.89 12.27
N ALA A 30 -15.00 13.44 12.04
CA ALA A 30 -14.69 14.36 10.95
C ALA A 30 -13.48 13.83 10.18
N TRP A 31 -13.21 14.39 9.01
CA TRP A 31 -11.93 14.21 8.33
C TRP A 31 -11.22 15.54 8.20
N LYS A 32 -9.88 15.50 8.21
CA LYS A 32 -9.01 16.65 8.00
C LYS A 32 -7.86 16.32 7.06
N VAL A 33 -7.20 17.34 6.52
CA VAL A 33 -5.86 17.17 5.94
C VAL A 33 -4.86 17.08 7.09
N CYS A 34 -4.08 16.01 7.14
CA CYS A 34 -3.11 15.79 8.19
C CYS A 34 -1.88 16.67 7.98
N ASP A 35 -1.33 17.18 9.07
CA ASP A 35 -0.10 17.97 9.09
C ASP A 35 0.87 17.44 10.15
N GLY A 36 1.94 16.81 9.66
CA GLY A 36 3.02 16.30 10.52
C GLY A 36 3.73 17.41 11.31
N ALA A 37 3.77 18.65 10.80
CA ALA A 37 4.36 19.79 11.52
C ALA A 37 3.50 20.22 12.71
N LYS A 38 2.21 19.87 12.72
CA LYS A 38 1.27 20.07 13.85
C LYS A 38 1.18 18.85 14.77
N GLY A 39 2.00 17.82 14.53
CA GLY A 39 2.07 16.62 15.37
C GLY A 39 1.13 15.48 14.95
N ASP A 40 0.49 15.57 13.77
CA ASP A 40 -0.26 14.42 13.26
C ASP A 40 0.69 13.28 12.87
N THR A 41 0.27 12.04 13.13
CA THR A 41 1.01 10.87 12.63
C THR A 41 0.63 10.62 11.17
N LEU A 42 1.61 10.77 10.28
CA LEU A 42 1.43 10.50 8.85
C LEU A 42 1.83 9.04 8.54
N LEU A 43 0.93 8.29 7.90
CA LEU A 43 1.26 6.91 7.47
C LEU A 43 2.24 6.93 6.29
N ASN A 44 2.15 7.93 5.42
CA ASN A 44 2.98 8.02 4.23
C ASN A 44 4.47 8.29 4.52
N THR A 45 4.83 8.64 5.77
CA THR A 45 6.21 8.79 6.23
C THR A 45 6.76 7.54 6.92
N LYS A 46 5.91 6.56 7.24
CA LYS A 46 6.34 5.30 7.87
C LYS A 46 6.99 4.39 6.84
N GLY A 47 7.94 3.57 7.28
CA GLY A 47 8.54 2.54 6.42
C GLY A 47 7.62 1.32 6.26
N PRO A 48 7.88 0.44 5.28
CA PRO A 48 7.04 -0.75 5.04
C PRO A 48 6.94 -1.68 6.26
N HIS A 49 8.05 -1.94 6.95
CA HIS A 49 8.04 -2.76 8.17
C HIS A 49 7.21 -2.13 9.30
N GLU A 50 7.30 -0.81 9.45
CA GLU A 50 6.56 -0.10 10.48
C GLU A 50 5.05 -0.15 10.20
N LEU A 51 4.65 0.05 8.94
CA LEU A 51 3.24 -0.09 8.53
C LEU A 51 2.73 -1.53 8.67
N PHE A 52 3.59 -2.51 8.39
CA PHE A 52 3.24 -3.91 8.53
C PHE A 52 3.00 -4.28 10.00
N ALA A 53 3.91 -3.86 10.88
CA ALA A 53 3.74 -4.01 12.34
C ALA A 53 2.48 -3.28 12.83
N LEU A 54 2.21 -2.09 12.31
CA LEU A 54 1.02 -1.31 12.64
C LEU A 54 -0.29 -2.07 12.30
N GLY A 55 -0.34 -2.76 11.16
CA GLY A 55 -1.46 -3.63 10.82
C GLY A 55 -1.67 -4.75 11.83
N ILE A 56 -0.59 -5.42 12.23
CA ILE A 56 -0.62 -6.48 13.25
C ILE A 56 -1.14 -5.97 14.60
N ASP A 57 -0.65 -4.80 15.02
CA ASP A 57 -0.99 -4.17 16.30
C ASP A 57 -2.47 -3.75 16.32
N PHE A 58 -2.97 -3.18 15.22
CA PHE A 58 -4.38 -2.78 15.09
C PHE A 58 -5.33 -3.89 14.65
N LYS A 59 -4.83 -5.13 14.49
CA LYS A 59 -5.64 -6.26 14.04
C LYS A 59 -6.28 -6.02 12.66
N MET A 60 -5.57 -5.30 11.79
CA MET A 60 -5.94 -5.03 10.40
C MET A 60 -4.97 -5.75 9.47
N ASP A 61 -5.43 -6.11 8.28
CA ASP A 61 -4.54 -6.68 7.27
C ASP A 61 -3.37 -5.72 6.93
N PRO A 62 -2.10 -6.17 7.06
CA PRO A 62 -0.92 -5.35 6.74
C PRO A 62 -0.89 -4.86 5.28
N GLY A 63 -1.45 -5.63 4.35
CA GLY A 63 -1.56 -5.24 2.94
C GLY A 63 -2.40 -3.97 2.76
N TYR A 64 -3.53 -3.87 3.48
CA TYR A 64 -4.35 -2.66 3.51
C TYR A 64 -3.60 -1.46 4.13
N MET A 65 -2.78 -1.64 5.16
CA MET A 65 -1.99 -0.54 5.74
C MET A 65 -1.06 0.09 4.70
N LEU A 66 -0.37 -0.73 3.90
CA LEU A 66 0.51 -0.25 2.83
C LEU A 66 -0.27 0.55 1.78
N ARG A 67 -1.45 0.05 1.37
CA ARG A 67 -2.33 0.72 0.39
C ARG A 67 -2.91 2.05 0.89
N MET A 68 -3.16 2.17 2.19
CA MET A 68 -3.61 3.43 2.79
C MET A 68 -2.48 4.45 2.97
N ALA A 69 -1.25 3.99 3.14
CA ALA A 69 -0.09 4.86 3.36
C ALA A 69 0.48 5.40 2.05
N TYR A 70 0.47 4.61 0.99
CA TYR A 70 1.25 4.89 -0.21
C TYR A 70 0.37 5.07 -1.46
N PRO A 71 0.78 5.95 -2.38
CA PRO A 71 0.03 6.12 -3.61
C PRO A 71 0.07 4.84 -4.45
N VAL A 72 -1.07 4.51 -5.03
CA VAL A 72 -1.23 3.40 -5.96
C VAL A 72 -1.01 3.89 -7.38
N TRP A 73 -0.07 3.27 -8.07
CA TRP A 73 0.19 3.55 -9.46
C TRP A 73 -0.91 2.93 -10.33
N GLY A 74 -1.44 3.71 -11.27
CA GLY A 74 -2.23 3.16 -12.36
C GLY A 74 -3.73 2.94 -12.10
N THR A 75 -4.40 3.78 -11.33
CA THR A 75 -5.86 3.66 -11.15
C THR A 75 -6.71 4.03 -12.40
N THR A 76 -6.09 4.30 -13.57
CA THR A 76 -6.77 4.68 -14.81
C THR A 76 -6.22 3.93 -16.04
N VAL A 77 -6.95 2.89 -16.45
CA VAL A 77 -7.16 2.26 -17.80
C VAL A 77 -5.96 1.86 -18.69
N GLU A 78 -4.70 2.23 -18.41
CA GLU A 78 -3.50 1.72 -19.10
C GLU A 78 -2.30 1.57 -18.15
N SER A 79 -2.53 0.86 -17.05
CA SER A 79 -1.65 0.85 -15.90
C SER A 79 -0.57 -0.23 -15.92
N LEU A 80 0.59 0.14 -15.39
CA LEU A 80 1.60 -0.81 -14.93
C LEU A 80 0.97 -1.65 -13.81
N HIS A 81 0.71 -2.92 -14.09
CA HIS A 81 0.26 -3.89 -13.07
C HIS A 81 1.45 -4.71 -12.57
N TRP A 82 1.29 -5.28 -11.38
CA TRP A 82 2.33 -6.07 -10.72
C TRP A 82 2.85 -7.22 -11.60
N VAL A 83 1.94 -7.92 -12.28
CA VAL A 83 2.30 -8.98 -13.25
C VAL A 83 3.25 -8.48 -14.35
N GLY A 84 3.12 -7.22 -14.79
CA GLY A 84 4.00 -6.64 -15.80
C GLY A 84 5.39 -6.33 -15.25
N VAL A 85 5.46 -5.89 -14.00
CA VAL A 85 6.74 -5.72 -13.30
C VAL A 85 7.42 -7.08 -13.10
N GLN A 86 6.68 -8.10 -12.66
CA GLN A 86 7.21 -9.46 -12.50
C GLN A 86 7.79 -10.00 -13.82
N GLN A 87 7.09 -9.80 -14.95
CA GLN A 87 7.59 -10.17 -16.28
C GLN A 87 8.86 -9.40 -16.67
N ALA A 88 8.90 -8.08 -16.43
CA ALA A 88 10.07 -7.25 -16.71
C ALA A 88 11.30 -7.66 -15.88
N LEU A 89 11.08 -8.19 -14.68
CA LEU A 89 12.12 -8.72 -13.80
C LEU A 89 12.50 -10.18 -14.11
N GLY A 90 11.82 -10.83 -15.06
CA GLY A 90 12.05 -12.25 -15.38
C GLY A 90 11.52 -13.24 -14.32
N LEU A 91 10.63 -12.78 -13.43
CA LEU A 91 10.00 -13.59 -12.38
C LEU A 91 8.78 -14.37 -12.89
N GLN A 92 8.17 -13.91 -13.98
CA GLN A 92 7.05 -14.58 -14.64
C GLN A 92 7.25 -14.63 -16.16
N PRO A 93 6.71 -15.67 -16.84
CA PRO A 93 6.74 -15.73 -18.29
C PRO A 93 5.91 -14.59 -18.91
N PRO A 94 6.31 -14.05 -20.08
CA PRO A 94 5.52 -13.04 -20.78
C PRO A 94 4.11 -13.56 -21.09
N THR A 95 3.07 -12.85 -20.64
CA THR A 95 1.69 -13.09 -21.06
C THR A 95 1.29 -11.99 -22.04
N GLY A 96 0.70 -12.37 -23.17
CA GLY A 96 0.62 -11.54 -24.38
C GLY A 96 -0.14 -10.21 -24.30
N ASN A 97 -0.71 -9.86 -23.14
CA ASN A 97 -1.51 -8.64 -22.95
C ASN A 97 -1.00 -7.72 -21.84
N VAL A 98 0.11 -8.03 -21.18
CA VAL A 98 0.63 -7.21 -20.08
C VAL A 98 1.71 -6.28 -20.63
N THR A 99 1.38 -5.00 -20.76
CA THR A 99 2.38 -4.02 -21.19
C THR A 99 3.24 -3.65 -19.99
N ALA A 100 4.40 -4.31 -19.86
CA ALA A 100 5.48 -3.81 -19.02
C ALA A 100 6.07 -2.57 -19.70
N LYS A 101 5.51 -1.39 -19.41
CA LYS A 101 6.10 -0.11 -19.80
C LYS A 101 7.28 0.13 -18.84
N SER A 102 8.43 -0.50 -19.13
CA SER A 102 9.66 -0.48 -18.31
C SER A 102 10.12 0.94 -17.94
N GLU A 103 9.84 1.92 -18.80
CA GLU A 103 10.06 3.35 -18.56
C GLU A 103 9.37 3.87 -17.29
N TRP A 104 8.19 3.33 -16.93
CA TRP A 104 7.52 3.71 -15.68
C TRP A 104 8.20 3.13 -14.45
N LEU A 105 8.70 1.90 -14.54
CA LEU A 105 9.42 1.30 -13.43
C LEU A 105 10.65 2.14 -13.09
N GLU A 106 11.39 2.58 -14.10
CA GLU A 106 12.52 3.49 -13.91
C GLU A 106 12.07 4.85 -13.36
N THR A 107 10.95 5.40 -13.83
CA THR A 107 10.38 6.65 -13.26
C THR A 107 10.07 6.50 -11.77
N ILE A 108 9.44 5.39 -11.36
CA ILE A 108 9.10 5.11 -9.96
C ILE A 108 10.36 4.95 -9.11
N LYS A 109 11.38 4.25 -9.63
CA LYS A 109 12.67 4.08 -8.95
C LYS A 109 13.37 5.43 -8.75
N ASP A 110 13.35 6.30 -9.75
CA ASP A 110 14.01 7.60 -9.70
C ASP A 110 13.40 8.53 -8.65
N GLU A 111 12.09 8.43 -8.38
CA GLU A 111 11.44 9.21 -7.32
C GLU A 111 11.95 8.87 -5.92
N ARG A 112 12.43 7.64 -5.68
CA ARG A 112 12.89 7.12 -4.37
C ARG A 112 11.85 7.26 -3.25
N LEU A 113 10.59 7.39 -3.62
CA LEU A 113 9.44 7.41 -2.72
C LEU A 113 8.67 6.09 -2.85
N PRO A 114 7.90 5.69 -1.83
CA PRO A 114 7.12 4.47 -1.90
C PRO A 114 5.96 4.60 -2.87
N TRP A 115 5.79 3.55 -3.67
CA TRP A 115 4.73 3.38 -4.66
C TRP A 115 4.19 1.95 -4.65
N ILE A 116 2.88 1.82 -4.63
CA ILE A 116 2.20 0.54 -4.82
C ILE A 116 2.00 0.32 -6.31
N VAL A 117 2.45 -0.83 -6.82
CA VAL A 117 2.12 -1.33 -8.15
C VAL A 117 1.05 -2.39 -7.95
N ASP A 118 -0.19 -2.04 -8.26
CA ASP A 118 -1.33 -2.89 -7.92
C ASP A 118 -1.39 -4.15 -8.79
N SER A 119 -2.06 -5.17 -8.27
CA SER A 119 -2.50 -6.30 -9.06
C SER A 119 -3.57 -5.89 -10.09
N HIS A 120 -4.00 -6.83 -10.92
CA HIS A 120 -5.05 -6.56 -11.90
C HIS A 120 -6.44 -6.45 -11.24
N ASP A 121 -6.68 -7.17 -10.14
CA ASP A 121 -7.98 -7.29 -9.48
C ASP A 121 -8.05 -6.51 -8.15
N GLY A 122 -6.97 -5.83 -7.76
CA GLY A 122 -6.86 -5.11 -6.49
C GLY A 122 -6.61 -6.02 -5.28
N HIS A 123 -6.47 -7.34 -5.48
CA HIS A 123 -6.13 -8.31 -4.44
C HIS A 123 -4.63 -8.61 -4.40
N ASN A 124 -4.16 -9.28 -3.34
CA ASN A 124 -2.79 -9.77 -3.31
C ASN A 124 -2.56 -10.84 -4.41
N PRO A 125 -1.36 -10.92 -5.00
CA PRO A 125 -0.16 -10.15 -4.66
C PRO A 125 -0.06 -8.79 -5.37
N PHE A 126 0.53 -7.79 -4.71
CA PHE A 126 0.90 -6.50 -5.29
C PHE A 126 2.34 -6.12 -4.97
N GLY A 127 2.92 -5.24 -5.78
CA GLY A 127 4.29 -4.77 -5.60
C GLY A 127 4.39 -3.47 -4.81
N LEU A 128 5.47 -3.32 -4.06
CA LEU A 128 5.89 -2.06 -3.45
C LEU A 128 7.30 -1.72 -3.93
N VAL A 129 7.45 -0.54 -4.55
CA VAL A 129 8.72 -0.06 -5.10
C VAL A 129 9.18 1.18 -4.34
N ILE A 130 10.42 1.16 -3.87
CA ILE A 130 11.10 2.26 -3.16
C ILE A 130 12.53 2.36 -3.68
N GLY A 131 12.76 3.25 -4.66
CA GLY A 131 14.05 3.24 -5.36
C GLY A 131 14.31 1.86 -5.94
N ASN A 132 15.50 1.31 -5.72
CA ASN A 132 15.85 -0.04 -6.19
C ASN A 132 15.26 -1.18 -5.34
N MET A 133 14.66 -0.87 -4.20
CA MET A 133 14.02 -1.90 -3.36
C MET A 133 12.64 -2.23 -3.91
N ILE A 134 12.41 -3.51 -4.18
CA ILE A 134 11.13 -4.04 -4.64
C ILE A 134 10.72 -5.13 -3.66
N LEU A 135 9.51 -4.98 -3.12
CA LEU A 135 8.88 -5.92 -2.20
C LEU A 135 7.58 -6.43 -2.83
N GLU A 136 7.18 -7.65 -2.50
CA GLU A 136 5.87 -8.20 -2.84
C GLU A 136 5.06 -8.38 -1.56
N ALA A 137 3.86 -7.81 -1.51
CA ALA A 137 2.86 -8.12 -0.52
C ALA A 137 1.97 -9.22 -1.09
N LYS A 138 1.96 -10.40 -0.46
CA LYS A 138 1.27 -11.60 -0.92
C LYS A 138 0.38 -12.17 0.17
N TYR A 139 -0.52 -13.08 -0.18
CA TYR A 139 -1.22 -13.84 0.84
C TYR A 139 -0.24 -14.73 1.61
N SER A 140 -0.39 -14.77 2.93
CA SER A 140 0.40 -15.63 3.80
C SER A 140 0.04 -17.11 3.63
N ASP A 141 0.94 -17.99 4.07
CA ASP A 141 0.63 -19.42 4.16
C ASP A 141 -0.59 -19.68 5.05
N TRP A 142 -0.71 -18.92 6.15
CA TRP A 142 -1.85 -18.98 7.04
C TRP A 142 -3.17 -18.66 6.32
N PHE A 143 -3.20 -17.67 5.44
CA PHE A 143 -4.40 -17.35 4.66
C PHE A 143 -4.81 -18.54 3.79
N TYR A 144 -3.89 -19.12 3.04
CA TYR A 144 -4.19 -20.26 2.16
C TYR A 144 -4.67 -21.49 2.94
N GLU A 145 -4.09 -21.74 4.11
CA GLU A 145 -4.53 -22.81 5.01
C GLU A 145 -5.95 -22.60 5.53
N ASN A 146 -6.40 -21.35 5.70
CA ASN A 146 -7.64 -21.00 6.41
C ASN A 146 -8.75 -20.40 5.53
N VAL A 147 -8.49 -20.12 4.24
CA VAL A 147 -9.44 -19.45 3.32
C VAL A 147 -10.78 -20.19 3.17
N HIS A 148 -10.80 -21.48 3.47
CA HIS A 148 -12.03 -22.30 3.47
C HIS A 148 -13.01 -21.93 4.60
N ASN A 149 -12.58 -21.16 5.61
CA ASN A 149 -13.41 -20.64 6.69
C ASN A 149 -13.34 -19.09 6.72
N LEU A 150 -14.14 -18.45 5.86
CA LEU A 150 -14.12 -16.99 5.70
C LEU A 150 -14.39 -16.21 6.99
N SER A 151 -15.28 -16.68 7.86
CA SER A 151 -15.53 -16.01 9.14
C SER A 151 -14.27 -15.98 10.02
N TYR A 152 -13.54 -17.10 10.07
CA TYR A 152 -12.28 -17.16 10.81
C TYR A 152 -11.20 -16.26 10.19
N VAL A 153 -11.18 -16.15 8.86
CA VAL A 153 -10.28 -15.23 8.15
C VAL A 153 -10.57 -13.77 8.49
N LEU A 154 -11.83 -13.36 8.45
CA LEU A 154 -12.25 -11.98 8.76
C LEU A 154 -12.03 -11.62 10.24
N GLU A 155 -12.08 -12.60 11.13
CA GLU A 155 -11.71 -12.40 12.54
C GLU A 155 -10.19 -12.35 12.77
N ASN A 156 -9.37 -12.62 11.74
CA ASN A 156 -7.91 -12.72 11.83
C ASN A 156 -7.22 -12.02 10.64
N GLU A 157 -7.80 -10.93 10.14
CA GLU A 157 -7.31 -10.22 8.93
C GLU A 157 -5.83 -9.85 9.00
N TRP A 158 -5.31 -9.55 10.20
CA TRP A 158 -3.90 -9.21 10.41
C TRP A 158 -2.90 -10.32 10.07
N LYS A 159 -3.38 -11.53 9.80
CA LYS A 159 -2.55 -12.66 9.35
C LYS A 159 -2.62 -12.87 7.84
N MET A 160 -3.43 -12.12 7.10
CA MET A 160 -3.73 -12.42 5.70
C MET A 160 -2.58 -12.13 4.75
N THR A 161 -1.83 -11.06 5.00
CA THR A 161 -0.74 -10.63 4.14
C THR A 161 0.62 -10.95 4.76
N ASP A 162 1.54 -11.45 3.94
CA ASP A 162 2.98 -11.47 4.17
C ASP A 162 3.68 -10.54 3.19
N MET A 163 4.92 -10.14 3.51
CA MET A 163 5.74 -9.29 2.64
C MET A 163 7.12 -9.90 2.44
N GLU A 164 7.56 -9.98 1.19
CA GLU A 164 8.87 -10.55 0.85
C GLU A 164 9.71 -9.63 -0.03
N CYS A 165 11.03 -9.81 0.07
CA CYS A 165 11.97 -9.14 -0.81
C CYS A 165 11.98 -9.76 -2.20
N VAL A 166 11.79 -8.93 -3.21
CA VAL A 166 11.92 -9.32 -4.62
C VAL A 166 13.26 -8.87 -5.19
N SER A 167 13.69 -7.63 -4.90
CA SER A 167 14.94 -7.09 -5.43
C SER A 167 15.47 -5.91 -4.60
N GLY A 168 16.79 -5.72 -4.57
CA GLY A 168 17.42 -4.51 -4.03
C GLY A 168 17.31 -4.31 -2.51
N CYS A 169 16.87 -5.31 -1.76
CA CYS A 169 16.56 -5.18 -0.33
C CYS A 169 17.80 -5.35 0.58
N THR A 170 18.92 -4.71 0.24
CA THR A 170 20.15 -4.75 1.05
C THR A 170 19.99 -4.20 2.48
N THR A 171 18.91 -3.47 2.73
CA THR A 171 18.53 -2.93 4.05
C THR A 171 17.28 -3.61 4.64
N TRP A 172 16.86 -4.76 4.11
CA TRP A 172 15.66 -5.48 4.51
C TRP A 172 16.00 -6.57 5.53
N HIS A 173 15.95 -6.20 6.80
CA HIS A 173 16.13 -7.07 7.96
C HIS A 173 15.11 -6.73 9.03
#